data_AF-A0A956MVS1-F1
#
_entry.id   AF-A0A956MVS1-F1
#
_cell.length_a   1.000
_cell.length_b   1.000
_cell.length_c   1.000
_cell.angle_alpha   90.00
_cell.angle_beta   90.00
_cell.angle_gamma   90.00
#
_symmetry.space_group_name_H-M   'P 1'
#
loop_
_entity.id
_entity.type
_entity.pdbx_description
1 polymer ?
#
loop_
_entity_poly.entity_id
_entity_poly.type
_entity_poly.pdbx_seq_one_letter_code
_entity_poly.pdbx_strand_id
1 'polypeptide(L)' 'GSMHFITSEKTDEEKVYQVTKLLYEYREQVAAKHPAGKAINPKNVVKDTGTPFHPGAIRYYREIGIWPEADAQ' A
#
# COMPACT_ATOMS: atom_id res chain seq x y z
N GLY A 1 4.64 14.53 -4.12
CA GLY A 1 4.50 14.27 -2.67
C GLY A 1 4.29 12.79 -2.46
N SER A 2 4.78 12.24 -1.36
CA SER A 2 4.48 10.88 -0.94
C SER A 2 3.19 10.87 -0.12
N MET A 3 2.38 9.83 -0.29
CA MET A 3 1.20 9.57 0.54
C MET A 3 1.48 8.28 1.30
N HIS A 4 1.41 8.35 2.63
CA HIS A 4 1.58 7.19 3.50
C HIS A 4 0.28 6.95 4.25
N PHE A 5 -0.15 5.69 4.30
CA PHE A 5 -1.29 5.26 5.08
C PHE A 5 -0.77 4.30 6.16
N ILE A 6 -0.66 4.80 7.40
CA ILE A 6 0.02 4.12 8.50
C ILE A 6 -1.03 3.54 9.45
N THR A 7 -0.79 2.32 9.93
CA THR A 7 -1.63 1.64 10.91
C THR A 7 -0.78 0.96 11.98
N SER A 8 -1.41 0.52 13.07
CA SER A 8 -0.74 -0.30 14.09
C SER A 8 -0.42 -1.69 13.55
N GLU A 9 0.74 -2.24 13.94
CA GLU A 9 1.13 -3.65 13.71
C GLU A 9 0.09 -4.64 14.25
N LYS A 10 -0.65 -4.28 15.30
CA LYS A 10 -1.66 -5.16 15.92
C LYS A 10 -2.98 -5.21 15.15
N THR A 11 -3.07 -4.48 14.04
CA THR A 11 -4.29 -4.49 13.21
C THR A 11 -4.41 -5.85 12.55
N ASP A 12 -5.63 -6.38 12.49
CA ASP A 12 -5.90 -7.65 11.84
C ASP A 12 -5.38 -7.67 10.37
N GLU A 13 -4.68 -8.75 10.01
CA GLU A 13 -4.04 -8.89 8.70
C GLU A 13 -5.04 -8.80 7.55
N GLU A 14 -6.16 -9.51 7.68
CA GLU A 14 -7.18 -9.55 6.65
C GLU A 14 -7.82 -8.17 6.46
N LYS A 15 -8.07 -7.45 7.56
CA LYS A 15 -8.53 -6.06 7.48
C LYS A 15 -7.53 -5.18 6.71
N VAL A 16 -6.23 -5.28 7.00
CA VAL A 16 -5.24 -4.48 6.28
C VAL A 16 -5.17 -4.88 4.81
N TYR A 17 -5.19 -6.17 4.48
CA TYR A 17 -5.24 -6.66 3.10
C TYR A 17 -6.42 -6.05 2.33
N GLN A 18 -7.64 -6.12 2.89
CA GLN A 18 -8.84 -5.59 2.24
C GLN A 18 -8.75 -4.07 2.03
N VAL A 19 -8.27 -3.32 3.02
CA VAL A 19 -8.09 -1.86 2.89
C VAL A 19 -7.04 -1.53 1.83
N THR A 20 -5.89 -2.20 1.82
CA THR A 20 -4.83 -2.00 0.81
C THR A 20 -5.37 -2.28 -0.59
N LYS A 21 -6.11 -3.39 -0.76
CA LYS A 21 -6.75 -3.76 -2.02
C LYS A 21 -7.72 -2.69 -2.51
N LEU A 22 -8.64 -2.26 -1.65
CA LEU A 22 -9.61 -1.22 -1.98
C LEU A 22 -8.94 0.09 -2.38
N LEU A 23 -7.92 0.55 -1.63
CA LEU A 23 -7.20 1.77 -1.97
C LEU A 23 -6.51 1.69 -3.33
N TYR A 24 -5.95 0.53 -3.67
CA TYR A 24 -5.21 0.36 -4.92
C TYR A 24 -6.13 0.16 -6.12
N GLU A 25 -7.20 -0.64 -6.00
CA GLU A 25 -8.17 -0.90 -7.07
C GLU A 25 -8.98 0.36 -7.40
N TYR A 26 -9.36 1.13 -6.38
CA TYR A 26 -10.14 2.36 -6.55
C TYR A 26 -9.29 3.64 -6.56
N ARG A 27 -7.97 3.53 -6.80
CA ARG A 27 -7.01 4.65 -6.78
C ARG A 27 -7.42 5.83 -7.66
N GLU A 28 -8.09 5.58 -8.80
CA GLU A 28 -8.56 6.64 -9.70
C GLU A 28 -9.66 7.48 -9.06
N GLN A 29 -10.55 6.85 -8.30
CA GLN A 29 -11.59 7.55 -7.54
C GLN A 29 -10.98 8.38 -6.41
N VAL A 30 -9.96 7.83 -5.72
CA VAL A 30 -9.21 8.57 -4.70
C VAL A 30 -8.52 9.79 -5.33
N ALA A 31 -7.86 9.62 -6.48
CA ALA A 31 -7.18 10.70 -7.21
C ALA A 31 -8.15 11.77 -7.72
N ALA A 32 -9.38 11.40 -8.08
CA ALA A 32 -10.42 12.33 -8.48
C ALA A 32 -10.93 13.20 -7.30
N LYS A 33 -10.90 12.67 -6.08
CA LYS A 33 -11.29 13.42 -4.86
C LYS A 33 -10.15 14.20 -4.25
N HIS A 34 -8.92 13.71 -4.32
CA HIS A 34 -7.76 14.37 -3.74
C HIS A 34 -6.49 14.11 -4.57
N PRO A 35 -5.68 15.14 -4.90
CA PRO A 35 -4.48 14.98 -5.73
C PRO A 35 -3.44 13.98 -5.18
N ALA A 36 -3.38 13.79 -3.87
CA ALA A 36 -2.50 12.80 -3.23
C ALA A 36 -2.79 11.35 -3.68
N GLY A 37 -4.02 11.05 -4.12
CA GLY A 37 -4.38 9.73 -4.66
C GLY A 37 -3.55 9.34 -5.89
N LYS A 38 -2.99 10.32 -6.63
CA LYS A 38 -2.05 10.05 -7.74
C LYS A 38 -0.76 9.36 -7.28
N ALA A 39 -0.43 9.45 -6.00
CA ALA A 39 0.70 8.76 -5.41
C ALA A 39 0.44 7.25 -5.20
N ILE A 40 -0.80 6.76 -5.29
CA ILE A 40 -1.15 5.35 -5.20
C ILE A 40 -0.85 4.69 -6.56
N ASN A 41 0.43 4.36 -6.80
CA ASN A 41 0.90 3.71 -8.02
C ASN A 41 2.06 2.75 -7.70
N PRO A 42 2.37 1.78 -8.58
CA PRO A 42 3.38 0.74 -8.32
C PRO A 42 4.75 1.26 -7.87
N LYS A 43 5.17 2.43 -8.35
CA LYS A 43 6.49 3.00 -8.01
C LYS A 43 6.57 3.53 -6.58
N ASN A 44 5.42 3.90 -6.01
CA ASN A 44 5.35 4.60 -4.73
C ASN A 44 4.84 3.70 -3.60
N VAL A 45 3.90 2.79 -3.87
CA VAL A 45 3.20 2.03 -2.80
C VAL A 45 4.06 0.95 -2.13
N VAL A 46 5.13 0.50 -2.79
CA VAL A 46 6.12 -0.44 -2.25
C VAL A 46 7.47 0.21 -2.00
N LYS A 47 7.55 1.54 -2.11
CA LYS A 47 8.79 2.25 -1.85
C LYS A 47 9.11 2.15 -0.36
N ASP A 48 10.34 1.81 -0.03
CA ASP A 48 10.81 1.83 1.35
C ASP A 48 10.70 3.25 1.96
N THR A 49 10.14 3.31 3.16
CA THR A 49 9.88 4.52 3.93
C THR A 49 10.61 4.53 5.28
N GLY A 50 11.49 3.55 5.54
CA GLY A 50 12.18 3.40 6.83
C GLY A 50 11.29 2.84 7.94
N THR A 51 10.18 2.18 7.61
CA THR A 51 9.28 1.51 8.56
C THR A 51 8.72 0.25 7.91
N PRO A 52 8.61 -0.87 8.65
CA PRO A 52 8.13 -2.13 8.09
C PRO A 52 6.71 -2.02 7.51
N PHE A 53 6.48 -2.74 6.42
CA PHE A 53 5.14 -2.90 5.87
C PHE A 53 4.33 -3.92 6.69
N HIS A 54 3.03 -3.66 6.81
CA HIS A 54 2.12 -4.61 7.45
C HIS A 54 1.98 -5.88 6.60
N PRO A 55 1.94 -7.10 7.19
CA PRO A 55 1.83 -8.37 6.45
C PRO A 55 0.69 -8.40 5.43
N GLY A 56 -0.49 -7.91 5.79
CA GLY A 56 -1.64 -7.83 4.88
C GLY A 56 -1.41 -6.96 3.63
N ALA A 57 -0.65 -5.86 3.76
CA ALA A 57 -0.27 -5.04 2.61
C ALA A 57 0.76 -5.74 1.71
N ILE A 58 1.76 -6.40 2.33
CA ILE A 58 2.77 -7.20 1.62
C ILE A 58 2.10 -8.30 0.81
N ARG A 59 1.15 -9.04 1.41
CA ARG A 59 0.38 -10.10 0.77
C ARG A 59 -0.31 -9.59 -0.50
N TYR A 60 -1.02 -8.47 -0.42
CA TYR A 60 -1.69 -7.88 -1.58
C TYR A 60 -0.69 -7.46 -2.67
N TYR A 61 0.39 -6.75 -2.30
CA TYR A 61 1.37 -6.29 -3.28
C TYR A 61 2.13 -7.43 -3.97
N ARG A 62 2.36 -8.56 -3.27
CA ARG A 62 2.89 -9.79 -3.87
C ARG A 62 1.89 -10.40 -4.85
N GLU A 63 0.62 -10.48 -4.48
CA GLU A 63 -0.45 -11.04 -5.32
C GLU A 63 -0.56 -10.32 -6.68
N ILE A 64 -0.41 -8.99 -6.69
CA ILE A 64 -0.44 -8.20 -7.93
C ILE A 64 0.94 -8.03 -8.59
N GLY A 65 1.97 -8.71 -8.08
CA GLY A 65 3.31 -8.77 -8.69
C GLY A 65 4.12 -7.48 -8.62
N ILE A 66 3.85 -6.58 -7.68
CA ILE A 66 4.59 -5.31 -7.52
C ILE A 66 5.50 -5.28 -6.29
N TRP A 67 5.45 -6.33 -5.46
CA TRP A 67 6.31 -6.40 -4.28
C TRP A 67 7.78 -6.65 -4.67
N PRO A 68 8.73 -5.83 -4.18
CA PRO A 68 10.14 -6.09 -4.40
C PRO A 68 10.56 -7.33 -3.60
N GLU A 69 10.96 -8.40 -4.30
CA GLU A 69 11.44 -9.63 -3.64
C GLU A 69 12.83 -9.46 -3.00
N ALA A 70 13.56 -8.40 -3.36
CA ALA A 70 14.83 -8.03 -2.77
C ALA A 70 14.62 -7.04 -1.60
N ASP A 71 14.80 -7.53 -0.38
CA ASP A 71 15.16 -6.78 0.82
C ASP A 71 14.29 -5.56 1.17
N ALA A 72 12.97 -5.76 1.29
CA ALA A 72 12.16 -4.92 2.17
C ALA A 72 12.48 -5.33 3.63
N GLN A 73 13.60 -4.82 4.15
CA GLN A 73 14.07 -4.99 5.52
C GLN A 73 13.29 -4.12 6.50
#